data_AF-A0A453KJE8-F1
#
_entry.id   AF-A0A453KJE8-F1
#
_cell.length_a   1.000
_cell.length_b   1.000
_cell.length_c   1.000
_cell.angle_alpha   90.00
_cell.angle_beta   90.00
_cell.angle_gamma   90.00
#
_symmetry.space_group_name_H-M   'P 1'
#
loop_
_entity.id
_entity.type
_entity.pdbx_description
1 polymer ?
#
loop_
_entity_poly.entity_id
_entity_poly.type
_entity_poly.pdbx_seq_one_letter_code
_entity_poly.pdbx_strand_id
1 'polypeptide(L)'
;EKEDLKSFDASLVAVDQATLFDIILAANFLSIKGLLDLACQKVADDIKDKSVEEVREIFKIENDFTKEEEEAVRKENAWAFNE
;
A
#
# COMPACT_ATOMS: atom_id res chain seq x y z
N GLU A 1 10.97 -7.56 25.13
CA GLU A 1 10.60 -8.68 24.23
C GLU A 1 9.56 -8.29 23.18
N LYS A 2 8.28 -8.05 23.54
CA LYS A 2 7.25 -7.71 22.53
C LYS A 2 7.49 -6.40 21.80
N GLU A 3 7.95 -5.36 22.49
CA GLU A 3 8.30 -4.08 21.86
C GLU A 3 9.55 -4.21 20.98
N ASP A 4 10.52 -5.03 21.38
CA ASP A 4 11.72 -5.29 20.58
C ASP A 4 11.36 -6.00 19.26
N LEU A 5 10.42 -6.97 19.31
CA LEU A 5 9.90 -7.64 18.12
C LEU A 5 9.17 -6.67 17.18
N LYS A 6 8.31 -5.79 17.71
CA LYS A 6 7.63 -4.77 16.89
C LYS A 6 8.63 -3.82 16.24
N SER A 7 9.65 -3.38 16.98
CA SER A 7 10.70 -2.52 16.43
C SER A 7 11.50 -3.23 15.35
N PHE A 8 11.78 -4.52 15.54
CA PHE A 8 12.45 -5.33 14.54
C PHE A 8 11.60 -5.45 13.27
N ASP A 9 10.33 -5.82 13.40
CA ASP A 9 9.39 -5.95 12.28
C ASP A 9 9.26 -4.64 11.50
N ALA A 10 9.13 -3.50 12.20
CA ALA A 10 9.09 -2.18 11.57
C ALA A 10 10.39 -1.88 10.79
N SER A 11 11.55 -2.24 11.34
CA SER A 11 12.83 -2.06 10.66
C SER A 11 13.02 -2.99 9.45
N LEU A 12 12.46 -4.21 9.51
CA LEU A 12 12.56 -5.21 8.46
C LEU A 12 11.87 -4.78 7.17
N VAL A 13 10.70 -4.13 7.30
CA VAL A 13 9.91 -3.64 6.15
C VAL A 13 10.17 -2.16 5.82
N ALA A 14 11.06 -1.49 6.57
CA ALA A 14 11.53 -0.14 6.27
C ALA A 14 12.61 -0.14 5.16
N VAL A 15 12.26 -0.70 4.00
CA VAL A 15 13.09 -0.81 2.80
C VAL A 15 12.47 0.00 1.66
N ASP A 16 13.17 0.12 0.54
CA ASP A 16 12.57 0.73 -0.66
C ASP A 16 11.43 -0.14 -1.23
N GLN A 17 10.57 0.48 -2.02
CA GLN A 17 9.36 -0.14 -2.55
C GLN A 17 9.63 -1.39 -3.40
N ALA A 18 10.71 -1.40 -4.19
CA ALA A 18 11.02 -2.56 -5.03
C ALA A 18 11.39 -3.76 -4.16
N THR A 19 12.25 -3.54 -3.16
CA THR A 19 12.60 -4.57 -2.18
C THR A 19 11.38 -5.04 -1.38
N LEU A 20 10.48 -4.12 -1.00
CA LEU A 20 9.25 -4.49 -0.28
C LEU A 20 8.35 -5.42 -1.10
N PHE A 21 8.20 -5.17 -2.41
CA PHE A 21 7.45 -6.04 -3.30
C PHE A 21 8.11 -7.40 -3.50
N ASP A 22 9.44 -7.44 -3.62
CA ASP A 22 10.17 -8.71 -3.67
C ASP A 22 9.98 -9.53 -2.39
N ILE A 23 9.95 -8.88 -1.22
CA ILE A 23 9.64 -9.52 0.07
C ILE A 23 8.23 -10.10 0.07
N ILE A 24 7.22 -9.37 -0.43
CA ILE A 24 5.84 -9.87 -0.53
C ILE A 24 5.78 -11.12 -1.42
N LEU A 25 6.43 -11.08 -2.59
CA LEU A 25 6.47 -12.22 -3.52
C LEU A 25 7.19 -13.43 -2.91
N ALA A 26 8.34 -13.22 -2.27
CA ALA A 26 9.09 -14.28 -1.59
C ALA A 26 8.32 -14.88 -0.41
N ALA A 27 7.69 -14.04 0.42
CA ALA A 27 6.89 -14.48 1.55
C ALA A 27 5.69 -15.32 1.11
N ASN A 28 5.01 -14.90 0.03
CA ASN A 28 3.93 -15.67 -0.58
C ASN A 28 4.44 -17.01 -1.13
N PHE A 29 5.52 -17.01 -1.91
CA PHE A 29 6.10 -18.23 -2.49
C PHE A 29 6.53 -19.25 -1.41
N LEU A 30 7.13 -18.77 -0.33
CA LEU A 30 7.59 -19.61 0.78
C LEU A 30 6.48 -19.93 1.80
N SER A 31 5.25 -19.46 1.58
CA SER A 31 4.11 -19.62 2.50
C SER A 31 4.35 -19.07 3.92
N ILE A 32 5.12 -17.98 4.05
CA ILE A 32 5.44 -17.33 5.33
C ILE A 32 4.38 -16.27 5.63
N LYS A 33 3.22 -16.69 6.15
CA LYS A 33 2.07 -15.81 6.39
C LYS A 33 2.39 -14.55 7.21
N GLY A 34 3.18 -14.67 8.28
CA GLY A 34 3.48 -13.52 9.14
C GLY A 34 4.27 -12.42 8.43
N LEU A 35 5.23 -12.80 7.59
CA LEU A 35 6.01 -11.85 6.79
C LEU A 35 5.17 -11.24 5.67
N LEU A 36 4.30 -12.04 5.05
CA LEU A 36 3.36 -11.57 4.04
C LEU A 36 2.39 -10.53 4.62
N ASP A 37 1.77 -10.84 5.76
CA ASP A 37 0.86 -9.92 6.45
C ASP A 37 1.59 -8.62 6.83
N LEU A 38 2.80 -8.70 7.38
CA LEU A 38 3.60 -7.54 7.79
C LEU A 38 3.94 -6.63 6.60
N ALA A 39 4.43 -7.20 5.50
CA ALA A 39 4.82 -6.43 4.32
C ALA A 39 3.58 -5.84 3.60
N CYS A 40 2.48 -6.59 3.52
CA CYS A 40 1.21 -6.07 2.99
C CYS A 40 0.64 -4.95 3.87
N GLN A 41 0.75 -5.06 5.19
CA GLN A 41 0.32 -3.99 6.10
C GLN A 41 1.13 -2.71 5.88
N LYS A 42 2.45 -2.82 5.68
CA LYS A 42 3.28 -1.67 5.36
C LYS A 42 2.82 -0.95 4.08
N VAL A 43 2.50 -1.71 3.01
CA VAL A 43 1.95 -1.15 1.77
C VAL A 43 0.59 -0.47 2.03
N ALA A 44 -0.28 -1.09 2.84
CA ALA A 44 -1.57 -0.50 3.19
C ALA A 44 -1.40 0.81 3.99
N ASP A 45 -0.46 0.85 4.93
CA ASP A 45 -0.15 2.04 5.73
C ASP A 45 0.43 3.16 4.85
N ASP A 46 1.18 2.83 3.79
CA ASP A 46 1.70 3.79 2.82
C ASP A 46 0.61 4.38 1.91
N ILE A 47 -0.55 3.73 1.77
CA ILE A 47 -1.71 4.21 1.02
C ILE A 47 -2.68 4.98 1.93
N LYS A 48 -2.75 4.59 3.20
CA LYS A 48 -3.70 5.13 4.16
C LYS A 48 -3.56 6.65 4.28
N ASP A 49 -4.70 7.32 4.34
CA ASP A 49 -4.82 8.78 4.53
C ASP A 49 -4.19 9.64 3.41
N LYS A 50 -3.85 9.04 2.26
CA LYS A 50 -3.35 9.74 1.07
C LYS A 50 -4.44 9.98 0.04
N SER A 51 -4.30 11.05 -0.74
CA SER A 51 -5.17 11.29 -1.90
C SER A 51 -4.88 10.29 -3.02
N VAL A 52 -5.84 10.10 -3.93
CA VAL A 52 -5.68 9.23 -5.10
C VAL A 52 -4.48 9.67 -5.95
N GLU A 53 -4.26 10.97 -6.08
CA GLU A 53 -3.14 11.56 -6.80
C GLU A 53 -1.79 11.27 -6.12
N GLU A 54 -1.72 11.41 -4.79
CA GLU A 54 -0.50 11.09 -4.02
C GLU A 54 -0.15 9.60 -4.11
N VAL A 55 -1.15 8.72 -4.01
CA VAL A 55 -0.96 7.26 -4.17
C VAL A 55 -0.43 6.96 -5.57
N ARG A 56 -1.02 7.55 -6.62
CA ARG A 56 -0.54 7.37 -7.99
C ARG A 56 0.91 7.81 -8.15
N GLU A 57 1.30 8.95 -7.56
CA GLU A 57 2.67 9.44 -7.62
C GLU A 57 3.67 8.49 -6.92
N ILE A 58 3.35 8.07 -5.69
CA ILE A 58 4.21 7.18 -4.89
C ILE A 58 4.42 5.85 -5.61
N PHE A 59 3.34 5.25 -6.10
CA PHE A 59 3.38 3.96 -6.77
C PHE A 59 3.73 4.06 -8.26
N LYS A 60 3.96 5.27 -8.78
CA LYS A 60 4.28 5.56 -10.19
C LYS A 60 3.24 4.98 -11.15
N ILE A 61 1.97 5.12 -10.80
CA ILE A 61 0.81 4.66 -11.56
C ILE A 61 0.30 5.81 -12.43
N GLU A 62 0.25 5.61 -13.74
CA GLU A 62 -0.37 6.54 -14.68
C GLU A 62 -1.90 6.50 -14.54
N ASN A 63 -2.55 7.67 -14.56
CA ASN A 63 -4.01 7.73 -14.62
C ASN A 63 -4.46 7.42 -16.05
N ASP A 64 -5.05 6.25 -16.24
CA ASP A 64 -5.54 5.74 -17.52
C ASP A 64 -7.04 6.04 -17.76
N PHE A 65 -7.71 6.70 -16.82
CA PHE A 65 -9.08 7.14 -17.00
C PHE A 65 -9.18 8.39 -17.89
N THR A 66 -10.19 8.41 -18.76
CA THR A 66 -10.69 9.66 -19.33
C THR A 66 -11.30 10.55 -18.24
N LYS A 67 -11.48 11.84 -18.53
CA LYS A 67 -12.08 12.77 -17.57
C LYS A 67 -13.49 12.34 -17.18
N GLU A 68 -14.26 11.88 -18.16
CA GLU A 68 -15.63 11.43 -17.97
C GLU A 68 -15.71 10.17 -17.10
N GLU A 69 -14.78 9.22 -17.29
CA GLU A 69 -14.69 8.01 -16.45
C GLU A 69 -14.27 8.35 -15.02
N GLU A 70 -13.28 9.22 -14.84
CA GLU A 70 -12.84 9.64 -13.52
C GLU A 70 -13.96 10.39 -12.77
N GLU A 71 -14.70 11.28 -13.45
CA GLU A 71 -15.86 11.96 -12.88
C GLU A 71 -16.97 10.99 -12.48
N ALA A 72 -17.26 9.98 -13.31
CA ALA A 72 -18.24 8.94 -13.00
C ALA A 72 -17.84 8.16 -11.74
N VAL A 73 -16.59 7.70 -11.65
CA VAL A 73 -16.06 6.98 -10.48
C VAL A 73 -16.06 7.85 -9.22
N ARG A 74 -15.69 9.14 -9.33
CA ARG A 74 -15.74 10.08 -8.20
C ARG A 74 -17.18 10.32 -7.72
N LYS A 75 -18.14 10.40 -8.65
CA LYS A 75 -19.57 10.54 -8.31
C LYS A 75 -20.12 9.29 -7.63
N GLU A 76 -19.79 8.10 -8.11
CA GLU A 76 -20.18 6.83 -7.50
C GLU A 76 -19.57 6.66 -6.10
N ASN A 77 -18.33 7.12 -5.91
CA ASN A 77 -17.60 7.03 -4.65
C ASN A 77 -17.63 8.32 -3.83
N ALA A 78 -18.62 9.20 -4.06
CA ALA A 78 -18.71 10.49 -3.37
C ALA A 78 -18.79 10.36 -1.84
N TRP A 79 -19.28 9.22 -1.33
CA TRP A 79 -19.34 8.90 0.09
C TRP A 79 -17.95 8.86 0.77
N ALA A 80 -16.87 8.64 0.01
CA ALA A 80 -15.50 8.59 0.52
C ALA A 80 -14.81 9.97 0.58
N PHE A 81 -15.40 10.99 -0.03
CA PHE A 81 -14.79 12.34 -0.16
C PHE A 81 -15.60 13.45 0.53
N ASN A 82 -16.86 13.17 0.90
CA ASN A 82 -17.74 14.14 1.54
C ASN A 82 -17.78 13.91 3.06
N GLU A 83 -16.82 14.49 3.77
CA GLU A 83 -16.93 14.85 5.20
C GLU A 83 -16.77 16.37 5.39
#